data_AF-I8RD09-F1
#
_entry.id   AF-I8RD09-F1
#
_cell.length_a   1.000
_cell.length_b   1.000
_cell.length_c   1.000
_cell.angle_alpha   90.00
_cell.angle_beta   90.00
_cell.angle_gamma   90.00
#
_symmetry.space_group_name_H-M   'P 1'
#
loop_
_entity.id
_entity.type
_entity.pdbx_description
1 polymer ?
#
loop_
_entity_poly.entity_id
_entity_poly.type
_entity_poly.pdbx_seq_one_letter_code
_entity_poly.pdbx_strand_id
1 'polypeptide(L)' 'MTIEFTCLSCTRTFAIPISDLFKTDYLSCICCGKPVPIDLINSLQHVCRSFSLDAENSTNESLWHIRFIEKD' A
#
# COMPACT_ATOMS: atom_id res chain seq x y z
N MET A 1 4.54 -8.59 -4.52
CA MET A 1 3.56 -8.48 -3.43
C MET A 1 2.40 -7.59 -3.86
N THR A 2 1.21 -7.83 -3.33
CA THR A 2 0.00 -7.05 -3.58
C THR A 2 -0.49 -6.40 -2.29
N ILE A 3 -1.24 -5.30 -2.41
CA ILE A 3 -1.98 -4.69 -1.30
C ILE A 3 -3.47 -4.86 -1.56
N GLU A 4 -4.19 -5.34 -0.56
CA GLU A 4 -5.64 -5.49 -0.60
C GLU A 4 -6.34 -4.26 0.00
N PHE A 5 -7.38 -3.81 -0.70
CA PHE A 5 -8.26 -2.72 -0.28
C PHE A 5 -9.68 -3.26 -0.16
N THR A 6 -10.32 -3.06 0.99
CA THR A 6 -11.74 -3.36 1.20
C THR A 6 -12.54 -2.08 1.16
N CYS A 7 -13.46 -1.94 0.20
CA CYS A 7 -14.34 -0.78 0.14
C CYS A 7 -15.48 -0.92 1.15
N LEU A 8 -15.55 -0.03 2.13
CA LEU A 8 -16.61 -0.07 3.14
C LEU A 8 -18.00 0.31 2.60
N SER A 9 -18.08 0.96 1.42
CA SER A 9 -19.36 1.30 0.81
C SER A 9 -20.05 0.12 0.11
N CYS A 10 -19.29 -0.79 -0.51
CA CYS A 10 -19.84 -1.93 -1.23
C CYS A 10 -19.36 -3.30 -0.72
N THR A 11 -18.56 -3.29 0.36
CA THR A 11 -17.98 -4.45 1.05
C THR A 11 -17.18 -5.40 0.16
N ARG A 12 -16.73 -4.93 -1.01
CA ARG A 12 -15.90 -5.70 -1.94
C ARG A 12 -14.43 -5.39 -1.71
N THR A 13 -13.62 -6.42 -1.82
CA THR A 13 -12.17 -6.34 -1.77
C THR A 13 -11.60 -6.38 -3.17
N PHE A 14 -10.56 -5.60 -3.42
CA PHE A 14 -9.74 -5.67 -4.61
C PHE A 14 -8.26 -5.54 -4.22
N ALA A 15 -7.36 -6.07 -5.04
CA ALA A 15 -5.93 -6.03 -4.79
C ALA A 15 -5.22 -5.38 -5.97
N ILE A 16 -4.15 -4.64 -5.70
CA ILE A 16 -3.25 -4.12 -6.73
C ILE A 16 -1.79 -4.51 -6.45
N PRO A 17 -0.94 -4.65 -7.47
CA PRO A 17 0.49 -4.77 -7.30
C PRO A 17 1.07 -3.56 -6.55
N ILE A 18 2.01 -3.78 -5.61
CA ILE A 18 2.71 -2.68 -4.92
C ILE A 18 3.44 -1.76 -5.94
N SER A 19 3.93 -2.31 -7.06
CA SER A 19 4.54 -1.53 -8.14
C SER A 19 3.62 -0.46 -8.73
N ASP A 20 2.31 -0.69 -8.69
CA ASP A 20 1.32 0.20 -9.29
C ASP A 20 0.90 1.29 -8.31
N LEU A 21 1.00 1.02 -7.01
CA LEU A 21 0.80 2.02 -5.96
C LEU A 21 1.73 3.23 -6.14
N PHE A 22 2.98 3.01 -6.56
CA PHE A 22 3.96 4.09 -6.77
C PHE A 22 3.77 4.89 -8.07
N LYS A 23 2.92 4.41 -8.98
CA LYS A 23 2.64 5.04 -10.28
C LYS A 23 1.33 5.82 -10.28
N THR A 24 0.54 5.70 -9.21
CA THR A 24 -0.80 6.29 -9.15
C THR A 24 -0.88 7.36 -8.08
N ASP A 25 -1.48 8.49 -8.44
CA ASP A 25 -1.93 9.57 -7.55
C ASP A 25 -3.42 9.42 -7.19
N TYR A 26 -4.10 8.44 -7.79
CA TYR A 26 -5.52 8.20 -7.60
C TYR A 26 -5.84 6.70 -7.59
N LEU A 27 -6.72 6.27 -6.68
CA LEU A 27 -7.23 4.91 -6.66
C LEU A 27 -8.70 4.94 -6.29
N SER A 28 -9.50 4.08 -6.91
CA SER A 28 -10.92 3.92 -6.60
C SER A 28 -11.33 2.46 -6.54
N CYS A 29 -12.41 2.17 -5.82
CA CYS A 29 -12.98 0.85 -5.77
C CYS A 29 -13.46 0.43 -7.16
N ILE A 30 -12.89 -0.66 -7.69
CA ILE A 30 -13.22 -1.19 -9.01
C ILE A 30 -14.69 -1.58 -9.17
N CYS A 31 -15.40 -1.83 -8.06
CA CYS A 31 -16.81 -2.25 -8.08
C CYS A 31 -17.81 -1.09 -8.05
N CYS A 32 -17.48 0.02 -7.36
CA CYS A 32 -18.43 1.10 -7.12
C CYS A 32 -17.89 2.52 -7.36
N GLY A 33 -16.64 2.65 -7.82
CA GLY A 33 -16.01 3.92 -8.17
C GLY A 33 -15.69 4.84 -6.99
N LYS A 34 -15.98 4.42 -5.74
CA LYS A 34 -15.67 5.23 -4.56
C LYS A 34 -14.16 5.40 -4.42
N PRO A 35 -13.65 6.64 -4.25
CA PRO A 35 -12.22 6.88 -4.17
C PRO A 35 -11.64 6.29 -2.87
N VAL A 36 -10.41 5.82 -2.95
CA VAL A 36 -9.57 5.54 -1.79
C VAL A 36 -9.03 6.87 -1.26
N PRO A 37 -9.02 7.12 0.05
CA PRO A 37 -8.49 8.36 0.61
C PRO A 37 -7.03 8.59 0.20
N ILE A 38 -6.72 9.81 -0.25
CA ILE A 38 -5.36 10.16 -0.74
C ILE A 38 -4.30 10.02 0.35
N ASP A 39 -4.64 10.38 1.60
CA ASP A 39 -3.73 10.27 2.74
C ASP A 39 -3.34 8.81 3.02
N LEU A 40 -4.26 7.87 2.77
CA LEU A 40 -3.98 6.44 2.88
C LEU A 40 -3.01 5.99 1.77
N ILE A 41 -3.22 6.44 0.53
CA ILE A 41 -2.31 6.15 -0.60
C ILE A 41 -0.90 6.65 -0.28
N ASN A 42 -0.77 7.91 0.16
CA ASN A 42 0.52 8.51 0.53
C ASN A 42 1.21 7.74 1.67
N SER A 43 0.46 7.38 2.70
CA SER A 43 0.98 6.61 3.84
C SER A 43 1.48 5.24 3.39
N LEU A 44 0.71 4.54 2.54
CA LEU A 44 1.11 3.26 2.00
C LEU A 44 2.34 3.38 1.08
N GLN A 45 2.43 4.42 0.25
CA GLN A 45 3.61 4.66 -0.59
C GLN A 45 4.86 4.89 0.26
N HIS A 46 4.75 5.70 1.32
CA HIS A 46 5.87 5.96 2.22
C HIS A 46 6.35 4.68 2.91
N VAL A 47 5.43 3.94 3.55
CA VAL A 47 5.74 2.65 4.19
C VAL A 47 6.31 1.67 3.17
N CYS A 48 5.64 1.47 2.03
CA CYS A 48 6.11 0.50 1.04
C CYS A 48 7.47 0.87 0.44
N ARG A 49 7.84 2.15 0.29
CA ARG A 49 9.21 2.54 -0.13
C ARG A 49 10.24 2.27 0.97
N SER A 50 9.91 2.63 2.20
CA SER A 50 10.75 2.43 3.38
C SER A 50 11.04 0.96 3.65
N PHE A 51 10.14 0.05 3.23
CA PHE A 51 10.21 -1.37 3.56
C PHE A 51 10.19 -2.29 2.33
N SER A 52 10.28 -1.75 1.11
CA SER A 52 10.36 -2.59 -0.10
C SER A 52 11.62 -3.44 -0.04
N LEU A 53 11.42 -4.76 -0.07
CA LEU A 53 12.36 -5.80 0.37
C LEU A 53 13.67 -5.97 -0.42
N ASP A 54 13.99 -5.07 -1.35
CA ASP A 54 15.23 -5.11 -2.13
C ASP A 54 16.27 -4.06 -1.69
N ALA A 55 15.96 -3.26 -0.68
CA ALA A 55 16.88 -2.26 -0.20
C ALA A 55 17.75 -2.79 0.95
N GLU A 56 18.66 -3.71 0.64
CA GLU A 56 19.76 -4.10 1.55
C GLU A 56 20.64 -2.90 1.97
N ASN A 57 20.43 -1.69 1.39
CA ASN A 57 21.27 -0.52 1.66
C ASN A 57 20.53 0.84 1.70
N SER A 58 19.19 0.90 1.71
CA SER A 58 18.53 2.20 1.94
C SER A 58 18.37 2.42 3.44
N THR A 59 19.05 3.45 3.96
CA THR A 59 18.70 4.06 5.24
C THR A 59 17.23 4.45 5.16
N ASN A 60 16.39 3.64 5.79
CA ASN A 60 14.97 3.91 5.89
C ASN A 60 14.79 5.20 6.71
N GLU A 61 14.39 6.28 6.05
CA GLU A 61 14.17 7.60 6.66
C GLU A 61 13.08 7.60 7.73
N SER A 62 12.31 6.51 7.88
CA SER A 62 11.16 6.50 8.77
C SER A 62 11.51 6.62 10.25
N LEU A 63 12.77 6.48 10.70
CA LEU A 63 13.14 6.41 12.14
C LEU A 63 12.43 5.27 12.91
N TRP A 64 11.65 4.42 12.22
CA TRP A 64 10.87 3.33 12.80
C TRP A 64 11.38 2.00 12.26
N HIS A 65 11.67 1.05 13.16
CA HIS A 65 12.00 -0.32 12.80
C HIS A 65 10.72 -1.17 12.76
N ILE A 66 10.22 -1.49 11.55
CA ILE A 66 9.04 -2.36 11.36
C ILE A 66 9.51 -3.76 10.96
N ARG A 67 9.20 -4.75 11.79
CA ARG A 67 9.49 -6.17 11.55
C ARG A 67 8.27 -6.85 10.94
N PHE A 68 8.41 -7.46 9.77
CA PHE A 68 7.41 -8.35 9.20
C PHE A 68 7.58 -9.75 9.81
N ILE A 69 6.47 -10.34 10.29
CA ILE A 69 6.43 -11.70 10.81
C ILE A 69 5.59 -12.50 9.82
N GLU A 70 6.22 -13.42 9.09
CA GLU A 70 5.47 -14.44 8.35
C GLU A 70 4.88 -15.41 9.38
N LYS A 71 3.56 -15.63 9.30
CA LYS A 71 2.93 -16.74 10.02
C LYS A 71 3.07 -17.99 9.15
N ASP A 72 3.59 -19.06 9.75
CA ASP A 72 3.64 -20.41 9.19
C ASP A 72 2.29 -20.88 8.63
#